data_AF-A0A2W1ARC1-F1
#
_entry.id   AF-A0A2W1ARC1-F1
#
_cell.length_a   1.000
_cell.length_b   1.000
_cell.length_c   1.000
_cell.angle_alpha   90.00
_cell.angle_beta   90.00
_cell.angle_gamma   90.00
#
_symmetry.space_group_name_H-M   'P 1'
#
loop_
_entity.id
_entity.type
_entity.pdbx_description
1 polymer ?
#
loop_
_entity_poly.entity_id
_entity_poly.type
_entity_poly.pdbx_seq_one_letter_code
_entity_poly.pdbx_strand_id
1 'polypeptide(L)'
;MDELFGIAINSIALYLSIAFGFIILTSIIIYIRNPIIAMMGIRNIGRRKSQTVLILLGLMLSTLIISAAFGTGDTVAHSITNVSYNQFRDVDVITSKINKEDIQDIEKIDGVANIASYYVPVINQEKKLSEPIVALSITETDSRQFPTIKTIDNKVITANDLRPLEAIVSTKLIESLDANIGDKLTFTFNENIYDITIAHITTESVLASSQSEGDSSGYLQGRVIQIGGGIILSDSSYTLFDPEDAKKFQLGTFGIISVDGGVRNNLEDIKEVGKQLEEKDVTVLFLKSDVIEIAETVGSIFVTFFLAFGLFQLAQD
;
A
#
# COMPACT_ATOMS: atom_id res chain seq x y z
N MET A 1 6.56 -6.16 -10.37
CA MET A 1 6.66 -7.59 -10.72
C MET A 1 8.10 -7.88 -11.08
N ASP A 2 8.85 -8.43 -10.14
CA ASP A 2 10.22 -8.89 -10.42
C ASP A 2 10.26 -10.37 -10.82
N GLU A 3 9.20 -11.11 -10.49
CA GLU A 3 9.05 -12.53 -10.79
C GLU A 3 7.75 -12.84 -11.55
N LEU A 4 7.82 -13.82 -12.44
CA LEU A 4 6.68 -14.43 -13.14
C LEU A 4 6.83 -15.95 -13.01
N PHE A 5 5.84 -16.62 -12.44
CA PHE A 5 5.90 -18.07 -12.10
C PHE A 5 7.08 -18.47 -11.19
N GLY A 6 7.49 -17.59 -10.27
CA GLY A 6 8.62 -17.83 -9.35
C GLY A 6 9.99 -17.78 -10.02
N ILE A 7 10.07 -17.18 -11.22
CA ILE A 7 11.31 -16.98 -11.98
C ILE A 7 11.42 -15.49 -12.28
N ALA A 8 12.62 -14.92 -12.10
CA ALA A 8 12.88 -13.52 -12.41
C ALA A 8 12.52 -13.17 -13.87
N ILE A 9 11.75 -12.08 -14.06
CA ILE A 9 11.28 -11.63 -15.38
C ILE A 9 12.45 -11.35 -16.34
N ASN A 10 13.54 -10.79 -15.83
CA ASN A 10 14.76 -10.56 -16.62
C ASN A 10 15.34 -11.86 -17.18
N SER A 11 15.32 -12.95 -16.39
CA SER A 11 15.80 -14.26 -16.83
C SER A 11 14.92 -14.82 -17.95
N ILE A 12 13.59 -14.77 -17.77
CA ILE A 12 12.63 -15.22 -18.78
C ILE A 12 12.82 -14.43 -20.08
N ALA A 13 12.89 -13.10 -20.00
CA ALA A 13 13.06 -12.22 -21.16
C ALA A 13 14.37 -12.49 -21.92
N LEU A 14 15.46 -12.76 -21.19
CA LEU A 14 16.74 -13.11 -21.78
C LEU A 14 16.67 -14.43 -22.56
N TYR A 15 16.17 -15.50 -21.93
CA TYR A 15 16.06 -16.81 -22.59
C TYR A 15 15.13 -16.77 -23.80
N LEU A 16 13.98 -16.09 -23.70
CA LEU A 16 13.07 -15.91 -24.82
C LEU A 16 13.70 -15.09 -25.95
N SER A 17 14.44 -14.03 -25.64
CA SER A 17 15.15 -13.24 -26.66
C SER A 17 16.23 -14.05 -27.38
N ILE A 18 16.98 -14.89 -26.65
CA ILE A 18 17.98 -15.77 -27.26
C ILE A 18 17.31 -16.78 -28.18
N ALA A 19 16.25 -17.44 -27.72
CA ALA A 19 15.50 -18.41 -28.52
C ALA A 19 14.89 -17.76 -29.77
N PHE A 20 14.28 -16.58 -29.62
CA PHE A 20 13.72 -15.80 -30.73
C PHE A 20 14.80 -15.39 -31.73
N GLY A 21 15.94 -14.88 -31.24
CA GLY A 21 17.09 -14.53 -32.07
C GLY A 21 17.62 -15.75 -32.83
N PHE A 22 17.67 -16.92 -32.21
CA PHE A 22 18.06 -18.17 -32.86
C PHE A 22 17.08 -18.59 -33.97
N ILE A 23 15.77 -18.47 -33.74
CA ILE A 23 14.73 -18.76 -34.76
C ILE A 23 14.86 -17.80 -35.95
N ILE A 24 15.06 -16.51 -35.71
CA ILE A 24 15.27 -15.53 -36.77
C ILE A 24 16.56 -15.83 -37.53
N LEU A 25 17.67 -16.07 -36.82
CA LEU A 25 18.96 -16.33 -37.42
C LEU A 25 18.92 -17.56 -38.31
N THR A 26 18.36 -18.67 -37.82
CA THR A 26 18.20 -19.90 -38.61
C THR A 26 17.29 -19.68 -39.82
N SER A 27 16.19 -18.92 -39.67
CA SER A 27 15.29 -18.57 -40.78
C SER A 27 16.00 -17.75 -41.86
N ILE A 28 16.83 -16.77 -41.47
CA ILE A 28 17.63 -15.96 -42.40
C ILE A 28 18.68 -16.82 -43.11
N ILE A 29 19.37 -17.70 -42.38
CA ILE A 29 20.36 -18.61 -42.96
C ILE A 29 19.70 -19.52 -44.00
N ILE A 30 18.51 -20.08 -43.70
CA ILE A 30 17.74 -20.90 -44.64
C ILE A 30 17.34 -20.07 -45.86
N TYR A 31 16.90 -18.83 -45.68
CA TYR A 31 16.52 -17.93 -46.77
C TYR A 31 17.70 -17.65 -47.71
N ILE A 32 18.90 -17.39 -47.17
CA ILE A 32 20.10 -17.10 -47.97
C ILE A 32 20.64 -18.37 -48.65
N ARG A 33 20.71 -19.50 -47.94
CA ARG A 33 21.28 -20.74 -48.47
C ARG A 33 20.35 -21.47 -49.42
N ASN A 34 19.05 -21.47 -49.13
CA ASN A 34 18.03 -22.23 -49.86
C ASN A 34 16.83 -21.33 -50.25
N PRO A 35 17.05 -20.31 -51.10
CA PRO A 35 16.02 -19.32 -51.44
C PRO A 35 14.79 -19.95 -52.09
N ILE A 36 14.96 -21.05 -52.82
CA ILE A 36 13.85 -21.74 -53.50
C ILE A 36 12.84 -22.29 -52.46
N ILE A 37 13.31 -22.97 -51.41
CA ILE A 37 12.44 -23.54 -50.36
C ILE A 37 11.72 -22.43 -49.60
N ALA A 38 12.44 -21.35 -49.27
CA ALA A 38 11.84 -20.19 -48.60
C ALA A 38 10.78 -19.50 -49.47
N MET A 39 11.03 -19.33 -50.78
CA MET A 39 10.04 -18.79 -51.72
C MET A 39 8.82 -19.70 -51.86
N MET A 40 8.99 -21.03 -51.78
CA MET A 40 7.84 -21.95 -51.77
C MET A 40 6.96 -21.73 -50.53
N GLY A 41 7.56 -21.55 -49.35
CA GLY A 41 6.84 -21.22 -48.12
C GLY A 41 6.06 -19.91 -48.20
N ILE A 42 6.70 -18.82 -48.62
CA ILE A 42 6.07 -17.49 -48.76
C ILE A 42 4.95 -17.50 -49.80
N ARG A 43 5.13 -18.21 -50.93
CA ARG A 43 4.07 -18.32 -51.95
C ARG A 43 2.88 -19.15 -51.47
N ASN A 44 3.07 -20.09 -50.54
CA ASN A 44 1.99 -20.88 -49.96
C ASN A 44 1.04 -20.00 -49.12
N ILE A 45 1.59 -19.04 -48.36
CA ILE A 45 0.83 -18.02 -47.61
C ILE A 45 -0.10 -17.25 -48.55
N GLY A 46 0.41 -16.77 -49.68
CA GLY A 46 -0.39 -16.02 -50.66
C GLY A 46 -1.48 -16.84 -51.38
N ARG A 47 -1.33 -18.17 -51.46
CA ARG A 47 -2.29 -19.07 -52.14
C ARG A 47 -3.41 -19.56 -51.23
N ARG A 48 -3.21 -19.61 -49.89
CA ARG A 48 -4.20 -20.09 -48.90
C ARG A 48 -4.73 -18.95 -48.02
N LYS A 49 -5.22 -17.88 -48.66
CA LYS A 49 -5.57 -16.62 -48.01
C LYS A 49 -6.49 -16.77 -46.78
N SER A 50 -7.57 -17.56 -46.88
CA SER A 50 -8.53 -17.73 -45.79
C SER A 50 -7.90 -18.41 -44.56
N GLN A 51 -7.13 -19.47 -44.78
CA GLN A 51 -6.44 -20.21 -43.71
C GLN A 51 -5.36 -19.35 -43.06
N THR A 52 -4.57 -18.63 -43.87
CA THR A 52 -3.56 -17.69 -43.36
C THR A 52 -4.18 -16.58 -42.53
N VAL A 53 -5.31 -16.01 -42.97
CA VAL A 53 -6.02 -14.96 -42.21
C VAL A 53 -6.53 -15.51 -40.88
N LEU A 54 -7.11 -16.72 -40.87
CA LEU A 54 -7.59 -17.33 -39.63
C LEU A 54 -6.45 -17.54 -38.62
N ILE A 55 -5.31 -18.08 -39.08
CA ILE A 55 -4.10 -18.27 -38.25
C ILE A 55 -3.59 -16.92 -37.72
N LEU A 56 -3.48 -15.90 -38.58
CA LEU A 56 -3.05 -14.57 -38.16
C LEU A 56 -4.00 -13.97 -37.11
N LEU A 57 -5.31 -14.11 -37.29
CA LEU A 57 -6.29 -13.64 -36.32
C LEU A 57 -6.16 -14.38 -34.99
N GLY A 58 -5.97 -15.70 -34.99
CA GLY A 58 -5.75 -16.48 -33.76
C GLY A 58 -4.47 -16.03 -33.02
N LEU A 59 -3.35 -15.92 -33.74
CA LEU A 59 -2.08 -15.45 -33.17
C LEU A 59 -2.16 -14.01 -32.66
N MET A 60 -2.81 -13.11 -33.40
CA MET A 60 -3.02 -11.72 -33.00
C MET A 60 -3.94 -11.62 -31.78
N LEU A 61 -5.03 -12.38 -31.75
CA LEU A 61 -5.96 -12.41 -30.63
C LEU A 61 -5.29 -12.94 -29.36
N SER A 62 -4.49 -14.01 -29.49
CA SER A 62 -3.71 -14.53 -28.36
C SER A 62 -2.73 -13.47 -27.83
N THR A 63 -1.97 -12.83 -28.72
CA THR A 63 -1.05 -11.74 -28.34
C THR A 63 -1.82 -10.60 -27.66
N LEU A 64 -2.98 -10.20 -28.19
CA LEU A 64 -3.83 -9.15 -27.64
C LEU A 64 -4.35 -9.48 -26.24
N ILE A 65 -4.86 -10.70 -26.04
CA ILE A 65 -5.38 -11.15 -24.74
C ILE A 65 -4.25 -11.16 -23.71
N ILE A 66 -3.09 -11.71 -24.08
CA ILE A 66 -1.92 -11.78 -23.20
C ILE A 66 -1.43 -10.37 -22.83
N SER A 67 -1.29 -9.46 -23.81
CA SER A 67 -0.90 -8.07 -23.53
C SER A 67 -1.92 -7.32 -22.66
N ALA A 68 -3.21 -7.51 -22.88
CA ALA A 68 -4.27 -6.92 -22.06
C ALA A 68 -4.25 -7.44 -20.61
N ALA A 69 -3.93 -8.73 -20.45
CA ALA A 69 -3.78 -9.36 -19.14
C ALA A 69 -2.62 -8.79 -18.33
N PHE A 70 -1.45 -8.68 -18.95
CA PHE A 70 -0.28 -8.03 -18.32
C PHE A 70 -0.60 -6.58 -17.95
N GLY A 71 -1.14 -5.80 -18.90
CA GLY A 71 -1.50 -4.40 -18.62
C GLY A 71 -2.51 -4.24 -17.48
N THR A 72 -3.52 -5.11 -17.41
CA THR A 72 -4.51 -5.09 -16.34
C THR A 72 -3.93 -5.55 -15.01
N GLY A 73 -3.16 -6.65 -15.01
CA GLY A 73 -2.50 -7.19 -13.82
C GLY A 73 -1.56 -6.17 -13.18
N ASP A 74 -0.71 -5.53 -13.99
CA ASP A 74 0.19 -4.46 -13.54
C ASP A 74 -0.58 -3.25 -13.01
N THR A 75 -1.65 -2.84 -13.69
CA THR A 75 -2.45 -1.69 -13.25
C THR A 75 -3.15 -1.98 -11.92
N VAL A 76 -3.71 -3.18 -11.73
CA VAL A 76 -4.35 -3.58 -10.47
C VAL A 76 -3.32 -3.65 -9.35
N ALA A 77 -2.20 -4.34 -9.57
CA ALA A 77 -1.12 -4.43 -8.59
C ALA A 77 -0.60 -3.04 -8.21
N HIS A 78 -0.29 -2.20 -9.21
CA HIS A 78 0.18 -0.84 -8.98
C HIS A 78 -0.87 0.04 -8.27
N SER A 79 -2.15 -0.13 -8.59
CA SER A 79 -3.21 0.64 -7.92
C SER A 79 -3.30 0.29 -6.44
N ILE A 80 -3.26 -1.01 -6.11
CA ILE A 80 -3.31 -1.47 -4.72
C ILE A 80 -2.04 -1.05 -3.97
N THR A 81 -0.85 -1.32 -4.53
CA THR A 81 0.41 -0.95 -3.87
C THR A 81 0.54 0.56 -3.69
N ASN A 82 0.09 1.37 -4.66
CA ASN A 82 0.12 2.82 -4.53
C ASN A 82 -0.83 3.33 -3.43
N VAL A 83 -2.01 2.74 -3.27
CA VAL A 83 -2.90 3.05 -2.14
C VAL A 83 -2.21 2.70 -0.82
N SER A 84 -1.61 1.50 -0.71
CA SER A 84 -0.87 1.09 0.48
C SER A 84 0.28 2.03 0.81
N TYR A 85 1.13 2.37 -0.15
CA TYR A 85 2.23 3.31 0.06
C TYR A 85 1.75 4.71 0.48
N ASN A 86 0.64 5.18 -0.08
CA ASN A 86 0.10 6.49 0.28
C ASN A 86 -0.58 6.50 1.65
N GLN A 87 -1.18 5.39 2.07
CA GLN A 87 -1.87 5.29 3.35
C GLN A 87 -0.89 5.08 4.50
N PHE A 88 0.08 4.18 4.33
CA PHE A 88 1.06 3.83 5.36
C PHE A 88 2.26 4.78 5.36
N ARG A 89 2.58 5.41 4.22
CA ARG A 89 3.65 6.42 4.10
C ARG A 89 4.96 5.90 4.67
N ASP A 90 5.50 6.53 5.71
CA ASP A 90 6.77 6.15 6.32
C ASP A 90 6.60 5.07 7.42
N VAL A 91 5.36 4.68 7.76
CA VAL A 91 5.09 3.56 8.69
C VAL A 91 5.24 2.23 7.97
N ASP A 92 6.29 1.47 8.27
CA ASP A 92 6.58 0.18 7.66
C ASP A 92 6.13 -1.00 8.52
N VAL A 93 6.29 -0.88 9.84
CA VAL A 93 5.94 -1.92 10.83
C VAL A 93 5.09 -1.29 11.92
N ILE A 94 3.99 -1.96 12.29
CA ILE A 94 3.20 -1.62 13.48
C ILE A 94 3.32 -2.77 14.46
N THR A 95 3.59 -2.44 15.72
CA THR A 95 3.82 -3.42 16.78
C THR A 95 3.03 -3.07 18.03
N SER A 96 3.05 -3.95 19.03
CA SER A 96 2.80 -3.56 20.40
C SER A 96 3.74 -2.43 20.83
N LYS A 97 3.39 -1.69 21.89
CA LYS A 97 4.22 -0.61 22.44
C LYS A 97 5.70 -1.02 22.52
N ILE A 98 6.58 -0.18 21.96
CA ILE A 98 8.03 -0.43 21.86
C ILE A 98 8.77 0.35 22.94
N ASN A 99 9.74 -0.29 23.59
CA ASN A 99 10.72 0.39 24.43
C ASN A 99 12.02 0.63 23.67
N LYS A 100 12.80 1.62 24.11
CA LYS A 100 14.09 1.92 23.46
C LYS A 100 15.02 0.71 23.43
N GLU A 101 14.99 -0.14 24.45
CA GLU A 101 15.83 -1.35 24.59
C GLU A 101 15.55 -2.39 23.51
N ASP A 102 14.31 -2.48 23.04
CA ASP A 102 13.89 -3.50 22.07
C ASP A 102 14.51 -3.25 20.69
N ILE A 103 14.84 -1.99 20.37
CA ILE A 103 15.27 -1.55 19.04
C ILE A 103 16.76 -1.17 18.95
N GLN A 104 17.52 -1.12 20.07
CA GLN A 104 18.90 -0.59 20.04
C GLN A 104 19.86 -1.39 19.16
N ASP A 105 19.60 -2.70 19.03
CA ASP A 105 20.47 -3.63 18.29
C ASP A 105 19.95 -3.93 16.88
N ILE A 106 18.80 -3.37 16.50
CA ILE A 106 18.21 -3.58 15.18
C ILE A 106 18.78 -2.53 14.23
N GLU A 107 19.64 -2.97 13.32
CA GLU A 107 20.14 -2.14 12.24
C GLU A 107 18.98 -1.81 11.25
N LYS A 108 19.13 -0.73 10.47
CA LYS A 108 18.15 -0.29 9.45
C LYS A 108 16.81 0.26 9.97
N ILE A 109 16.72 0.65 11.24
CA ILE A 109 15.59 1.46 11.73
C ILE A 109 15.92 2.94 11.61
N ASP A 110 15.12 3.66 10.82
CA ASP A 110 15.27 5.12 10.60
C ASP A 110 14.48 5.94 11.63
N GLY A 111 13.36 5.40 12.11
CA GLY A 111 12.48 6.13 13.01
C GLY A 111 11.57 5.20 13.80
N VAL A 112 11.35 5.55 15.07
CA VAL A 112 10.42 4.85 15.95
C VAL A 112 9.60 5.86 16.73
N ALA A 113 8.30 5.60 16.84
CA ALA A 113 7.45 6.32 17.75
C ALA A 113 6.40 5.38 18.37
N ASN A 114 5.98 5.70 19.59
CA ASN A 114 4.76 5.11 20.14
C ASN A 114 3.61 6.07 19.89
N ILE A 115 2.50 5.54 19.39
CA ILE A 115 1.28 6.31 19.12
C ILE A 115 0.14 5.69 19.90
N ALA A 116 -0.49 6.52 20.70
CA ALA A 116 -1.77 6.22 21.32
C ALA A 116 -2.88 6.57 20.33
N SER A 117 -3.77 5.60 20.06
CA SER A 117 -4.92 5.81 19.19
C SER A 117 -6.22 5.49 19.92
N TYR A 118 -7.24 6.32 19.68
CA TYR A 118 -8.55 6.24 20.32
C TYR A 118 -9.66 6.54 19.31
N TYR A 119 -10.85 6.01 19.56
CA TYR A 119 -12.06 6.45 18.87
C TYR A 119 -12.80 7.47 19.73
N VAL A 120 -13.00 8.66 19.17
CA VAL A 120 -13.75 9.73 19.84
C VAL A 120 -14.84 10.27 18.91
N PRO A 121 -16.01 10.65 19.47
CA PRO A 121 -16.98 11.44 18.73
C PRO A 121 -16.50 12.90 18.66
N VAL A 122 -16.63 13.52 17.50
CA VAL A 122 -16.19 14.91 17.26
C VAL A 122 -17.34 15.72 16.72
N ILE A 123 -17.51 16.92 17.24
CA ILE A 123 -18.63 17.80 16.96
C ILE A 123 -18.10 19.16 16.53
N ASN A 124 -18.63 19.67 15.41
CA ASN A 124 -18.54 21.09 15.07
C ASN A 124 -19.81 21.77 15.59
N GLN A 125 -19.69 22.44 16.74
CA GLN A 125 -20.83 23.05 17.42
C GLN A 125 -21.45 24.20 16.62
N GLU A 126 -20.63 24.99 15.90
CA GLU A 126 -21.10 26.13 15.11
C GLU A 126 -21.97 25.66 13.94
N LYS A 127 -21.54 24.58 13.28
CA LYS A 127 -22.26 23.99 12.14
C LYS A 127 -23.34 22.99 12.54
N LYS A 128 -23.37 22.59 13.81
CA LYS A 128 -24.25 21.52 14.35
C LYS A 128 -24.07 20.19 13.60
N LEU A 129 -22.85 19.90 13.19
CA LEU A 129 -22.44 18.66 12.54
C LEU A 129 -21.65 17.81 13.52
N SER A 130 -21.75 16.49 13.39
CA SER A 130 -21.11 15.53 14.30
C SER A 130 -20.65 14.31 13.53
N GLU A 131 -19.42 13.89 13.81
CA GLU A 131 -18.84 12.63 13.36
C GLU A 131 -18.70 11.69 14.56
N PRO A 132 -19.44 10.56 14.58
CA PRO A 132 -19.52 9.71 15.76
C PRO A 132 -18.26 8.89 16.01
N ILE A 133 -17.46 8.62 14.96
CA ILE A 133 -16.26 7.78 15.03
C ILE A 133 -15.15 8.50 14.30
N VAL A 134 -14.24 9.10 15.07
CA VAL A 134 -13.03 9.75 14.57
C VAL A 134 -11.82 9.13 15.24
N ALA A 135 -10.80 8.86 14.43
CA ALA A 135 -9.51 8.37 14.92
C ALA A 135 -8.74 9.52 15.57
N LEU A 136 -8.54 9.47 16.88
CA LEU A 136 -7.69 10.39 17.61
C LEU A 136 -6.34 9.74 17.85
N SER A 137 -5.30 10.28 17.25
CA SER A 137 -3.93 9.79 17.38
C SER A 137 -3.05 10.82 18.08
N ILE A 138 -2.26 10.35 19.03
CA ILE A 138 -1.39 11.18 19.86
C ILE A 138 -0.06 10.46 20.01
N THR A 139 1.04 11.13 19.66
CA THR A 139 2.37 10.55 19.78
C THR A 139 2.86 10.65 21.22
N GLU A 140 3.28 9.52 21.81
CA GLU A 140 3.91 9.46 23.14
C GLU A 140 5.39 9.85 23.08
N THR A 141 6.06 9.50 21.98
CA THR A 141 7.49 9.78 21.72
C THR A 141 7.64 11.07 20.90
N ASP A 142 8.85 11.64 20.83
CA ASP A 142 9.12 12.82 19.99
C ASP A 142 8.82 12.53 18.51
N SER A 143 7.77 13.16 17.97
CA SER A 143 7.33 12.98 16.59
C SER A 143 8.35 13.46 15.55
N ARG A 144 9.42 14.17 15.94
CA ARG A 144 10.52 14.56 15.03
C ARG A 144 11.33 13.36 14.51
N GLN A 145 11.32 12.25 15.25
CA GLN A 145 11.93 10.99 14.80
C GLN A 145 11.07 10.30 13.72
N PHE A 146 9.88 10.83 13.43
CA PHE A 146 8.91 10.23 12.53
C PHE A 146 8.27 11.31 11.64
N PRO A 147 8.97 11.82 10.60
CA PRO A 147 8.56 12.99 9.80
C PRO A 147 7.42 12.67 8.82
N THR A 148 6.24 12.33 9.33
CA THR A 148 5.30 11.51 8.53
C THR A 148 4.14 12.29 7.93
N ILE A 149 3.79 13.44 8.52
CA ILE A 149 2.56 14.13 8.13
C ILE A 149 2.91 15.23 7.13
N LYS A 150 2.68 14.94 5.85
CA LYS A 150 2.67 15.99 4.82
C LYS A 150 1.25 16.54 4.76
N THR A 151 1.15 17.83 5.00
CA THR A 151 -0.07 18.59 4.72
C THR A 151 -0.45 18.52 3.25
N ILE A 152 -1.68 18.94 2.92
CA ILE A 152 -2.14 19.09 1.53
C ILE A 152 -1.15 19.90 0.67
N ASP A 153 -0.49 20.89 1.27
CA ASP A 153 0.52 21.74 0.61
C ASP A 153 1.90 21.07 0.47
N ASN A 154 1.99 19.77 0.73
CA ASN A 154 3.21 18.96 0.70
C ASN A 154 4.30 19.43 1.68
N LYS A 155 3.94 20.28 2.66
CA LYS A 155 4.81 20.68 3.76
C LYS A 155 4.82 19.59 4.82
N VAL A 156 6.01 19.14 5.18
CA VAL A 156 6.23 18.23 6.33
C VAL A 156 5.98 19.01 7.61
N ILE A 157 5.02 18.55 8.40
CA ILE A 157 4.67 19.10 9.71
C ILE A 157 4.64 17.95 10.69
N THR A 158 5.16 18.16 11.89
CA THR A 158 5.13 17.17 12.96
C THR A 158 4.18 17.62 14.07
N ALA A 159 3.69 16.67 14.85
CA ALA A 159 2.84 16.97 16.00
C ALA A 159 3.60 17.82 17.06
N ASN A 160 4.94 17.80 17.05
CA ASN A 160 5.77 18.66 17.88
C ASN A 160 5.75 20.15 17.46
N ASP A 161 5.39 20.46 16.21
CA ASP A 161 5.30 21.84 15.72
C ASP A 161 4.00 22.54 16.17
N LEU A 162 3.06 21.79 16.74
CA LEU A 162 1.73 22.24 17.16
C LEU A 162 1.74 22.75 18.61
N ARG A 163 0.88 23.72 18.91
CA ARG A 163 0.62 24.14 20.29
C ARG A 163 -0.28 23.11 21.02
N PRO A 164 -0.36 23.16 22.36
CA PRO A 164 -1.30 22.32 23.10
C PRO A 164 -2.74 22.47 22.57
N LEU A 165 -3.41 21.33 22.33
CA LEU A 165 -4.76 21.25 21.73
C LEU A 165 -4.90 21.83 20.31
N GLU A 166 -3.80 22.10 19.61
CA GLU A 166 -3.83 22.21 18.16
C GLU A 166 -3.75 20.82 17.53
N ALA A 167 -4.44 20.67 16.40
CA ALA A 167 -4.57 19.41 15.70
C ALA A 167 -4.27 19.52 14.21
N ILE A 168 -3.69 18.46 13.66
CA ILE A 168 -3.73 18.17 12.24
C ILE A 168 -4.95 17.30 11.98
N VAL A 169 -5.82 17.72 11.08
CA VAL A 169 -7.09 17.05 10.82
C VAL A 169 -7.12 16.50 9.39
N SER A 170 -7.75 15.34 9.21
CA SER A 170 -7.84 14.71 7.90
C SER A 170 -8.84 15.43 6.98
N THR A 171 -8.59 15.41 5.66
CA THR A 171 -9.49 16.01 4.66
C THR A 171 -10.92 15.48 4.80
N LYS A 172 -11.09 14.18 5.07
CA LYS A 172 -12.43 13.61 5.22
C LYS A 172 -13.18 14.16 6.44
N LEU A 173 -12.47 14.40 7.54
CA LEU A 173 -13.11 14.92 8.75
C LEU A 173 -13.62 16.35 8.54
N ILE A 174 -12.80 17.21 7.93
CA ILE A 174 -13.19 18.60 7.68
C ILE A 174 -14.34 18.71 6.67
N GLU A 175 -14.40 17.83 5.67
CA GLU A 175 -15.50 17.77 4.71
C GLU A 175 -16.81 17.37 5.40
N SER A 176 -16.74 16.38 6.29
CA SER A 176 -17.94 15.90 7.00
C SER A 176 -18.46 16.89 8.05
N LEU A 177 -17.54 17.64 8.68
CA LEU A 177 -17.86 18.64 9.71
C LEU A 177 -18.00 20.07 9.19
N ASP A 178 -17.87 20.30 7.87
CA ASP A 178 -17.85 21.62 7.23
C ASP A 178 -16.95 22.62 7.99
N ALA A 179 -15.71 22.18 8.25
CA ALA A 179 -14.73 22.89 9.08
C ALA A 179 -13.52 23.35 8.26
N ASN A 180 -12.86 24.41 8.70
CA ASN A 180 -11.70 25.03 8.06
C ASN A 180 -10.53 25.19 9.05
N ILE A 181 -9.34 25.48 8.52
CA ILE A 181 -8.19 25.83 9.36
C ILE A 181 -8.55 27.04 10.24
N GLY A 182 -8.29 26.92 11.54
CA GLY A 182 -8.63 27.90 12.56
C GLY A 182 -9.95 27.64 13.29
N ASP A 183 -10.82 26.77 12.76
CA ASP A 183 -12.08 26.42 13.41
C ASP A 183 -11.83 25.54 14.65
N LYS A 184 -12.82 25.53 15.54
CA LYS A 184 -12.81 24.70 16.76
C LYS A 184 -13.66 23.47 16.59
N LEU A 185 -13.10 22.33 16.96
CA LEU A 185 -13.82 21.07 17.07
C LEU A 185 -13.83 20.62 18.52
N THR A 186 -14.95 20.06 18.95
CA THR A 186 -15.11 19.54 20.32
C THR A 186 -15.17 18.03 20.25
N PHE A 187 -14.42 17.35 21.12
CA PHE A 187 -14.55 15.91 21.30
C PHE A 187 -14.64 15.56 22.79
N THR A 188 -15.22 14.40 23.08
CA THR A 188 -15.33 13.90 24.44
C THR A 188 -14.39 12.70 24.62
N PHE A 189 -13.57 12.74 25.66
CA PHE A 189 -12.68 11.64 26.02
C PHE A 189 -12.68 11.45 27.54
N ASN A 190 -12.94 10.22 27.98
CA ASN A 190 -13.06 9.85 29.40
C ASN A 190 -13.90 10.84 30.23
N GLU A 191 -15.15 11.08 29.80
CA GLU A 191 -16.12 12.00 30.43
C GLU A 191 -15.73 13.50 30.41
N ASN A 192 -14.51 13.83 29.96
CA ASN A 192 -14.05 15.20 29.78
C ASN A 192 -14.32 15.69 28.36
N ILE A 193 -14.60 16.98 28.25
CA ILE A 193 -14.84 17.66 26.97
C ILE A 193 -13.58 18.46 26.63
N TYR A 194 -13.07 18.25 25.42
CA TYR A 194 -11.88 18.92 24.90
C TYR A 194 -12.25 19.71 23.65
N ASP A 195 -11.78 20.96 23.60
CA ASP A 195 -11.85 21.79 22.40
C ASP A 195 -10.46 21.84 21.76
N ILE A 196 -10.41 21.53 20.47
CA ILE A 196 -9.19 21.60 19.66
C ILE A 196 -9.33 22.65 18.59
N THR A 197 -8.20 23.21 18.17
CA THR A 197 -8.13 24.15 17.04
C THR A 197 -7.47 23.47 15.85
N ILE A 198 -8.11 23.57 14.68
CA ILE A 198 -7.56 22.99 13.44
C ILE A 198 -6.37 23.85 13.00
N ALA A 199 -5.15 23.34 13.13
CA ALA A 199 -3.95 24.03 12.69
C ALA A 199 -3.62 23.72 11.23
N HIS A 200 -3.77 22.45 10.83
CA HIS A 200 -3.39 21.96 9.51
C HIS A 200 -4.31 20.86 9.02
N ILE A 201 -4.31 20.64 7.70
CA ILE A 201 -5.08 19.59 7.05
C ILE A 201 -4.11 18.61 6.37
N THR A 202 -4.34 17.31 6.57
CA THR A 202 -3.61 16.22 5.92
C THR A 202 -4.53 15.34 5.10
N THR A 203 -3.99 14.66 4.09
CA THR A 203 -4.69 13.53 3.49
C THR A 203 -4.78 12.36 4.45
N GLU A 204 -5.71 11.46 4.22
CA GLU A 204 -5.85 10.22 5.00
C GLU A 204 -4.53 9.43 5.03
N SER A 205 -4.16 8.98 6.23
CA SER A 205 -3.01 8.11 6.48
C SER A 205 -3.33 7.22 7.67
N VAL A 206 -2.55 6.17 7.92
CA VAL A 206 -2.74 5.30 9.10
C VAL A 206 -2.64 6.07 10.43
N LEU A 207 -1.97 7.22 10.43
CA LEU A 207 -1.88 8.08 11.61
C LEU A 207 -3.05 9.06 11.73
N ALA A 208 -3.70 9.38 10.61
CA ALA A 208 -4.81 10.34 10.53
C ALA A 208 -6.16 9.64 10.23
N SER A 209 -6.20 8.32 10.28
CA SER A 209 -7.38 7.48 10.06
C SER A 209 -7.11 6.11 10.67
N SER A 210 -8.07 5.58 11.42
CA SER A 210 -7.97 4.22 11.95
C SER A 210 -8.98 3.30 11.27
N GLN A 211 -8.54 2.05 11.12
CA GLN A 211 -9.35 0.96 10.62
C GLN A 211 -10.14 0.37 11.80
N SER A 212 -11.47 0.36 11.72
CA SER A 212 -12.29 -0.30 12.74
C SER A 212 -12.01 -1.81 12.72
N GLU A 213 -11.37 -2.30 13.76
CA GLU A 213 -11.33 -3.72 14.10
C GLU A 213 -12.73 -4.22 14.47
N GLY A 214 -12.94 -5.49 14.17
CA GLY A 214 -14.20 -6.19 14.27
C GLY A 214 -13.85 -7.65 14.04
N ASP A 215 -13.58 -8.28 15.18
CA ASP A 215 -13.29 -9.67 15.44
C ASP A 215 -11.94 -10.23 14.95
N SER A 216 -11.21 -10.76 15.93
CA SER A 216 -9.91 -11.42 15.84
C SER A 216 -10.10 -12.87 15.43
N SER A 217 -10.29 -13.13 14.13
CA SER A 217 -10.03 -14.45 13.55
C SER A 217 -10.05 -14.41 12.02
N GLY A 218 -8.90 -14.73 11.41
CA GLY A 218 -8.84 -15.37 10.10
C GLY A 218 -9.10 -14.48 8.88
N TYR A 219 -8.02 -14.23 8.12
CA TYR A 219 -8.01 -14.04 6.67
C TYR A 219 -9.11 -13.13 6.07
N LEU A 220 -8.78 -11.85 5.87
CA LEU A 220 -9.15 -11.01 4.73
C LEU A 220 -10.45 -11.35 3.96
N GLN A 221 -11.56 -11.61 4.66
CA GLN A 221 -12.87 -11.81 4.06
C GLN A 221 -13.76 -10.61 4.35
N GLY A 222 -13.82 -9.70 3.38
CA GLY A 222 -15.01 -8.90 3.12
C GLY A 222 -15.47 -7.95 4.22
N ARG A 223 -14.55 -7.23 4.88
CA ARG A 223 -14.90 -6.13 5.78
C ARG A 223 -14.80 -4.80 5.03
N VAL A 224 -15.92 -4.07 4.95
CA VAL A 224 -15.95 -2.71 4.41
C VAL A 224 -15.22 -1.81 5.41
N ILE A 225 -14.03 -1.35 5.01
CA ILE A 225 -13.23 -0.38 5.74
C ILE A 225 -13.94 0.96 5.64
N GLN A 226 -14.57 1.41 6.73
CA GLN A 226 -14.95 2.81 6.82
C GLN A 226 -13.72 3.58 7.29
N ILE A 227 -13.01 4.20 6.35
CA ILE A 227 -11.99 5.21 6.66
C ILE A 227 -12.74 6.33 7.37
N GLY A 228 -12.70 6.40 8.70
CA GLY A 228 -13.18 7.57 9.44
C GLY A 228 -12.26 8.76 9.17
N GLY A 229 -12.73 9.97 9.42
CA GLY A 229 -11.81 11.09 9.56
C GLY A 229 -10.91 10.90 10.77
N GLY A 230 -9.79 11.60 10.83
CA GLY A 230 -8.92 11.54 12.01
C GLY A 230 -8.26 12.86 12.38
N ILE A 231 -7.71 12.85 13.58
CA ILE A 231 -7.15 13.97 14.31
C ILE A 231 -5.81 13.51 14.87
N ILE A 232 -4.76 14.25 14.57
CA ILE A 232 -3.44 14.10 15.19
C ILE A 232 -3.22 15.30 16.09
N LEU A 233 -3.14 15.07 17.41
CA LEU A 233 -2.87 16.14 18.37
C LEU A 233 -1.37 16.37 18.55
N SER A 234 -1.05 17.56 19.07
CA SER A 234 0.31 17.87 19.51
C SER A 234 0.86 16.85 20.51
N ASP A 235 2.17 16.58 20.44
CA ASP A 235 2.88 15.68 21.37
C ASP A 235 2.67 16.14 22.83
N SER A 236 2.66 17.46 23.04
CA SER A 236 2.43 18.08 24.36
C SER A 236 1.04 17.80 24.95
N SER A 237 0.07 17.39 24.12
CA SER A 237 -1.26 17.02 24.59
C SER A 237 -1.30 15.62 25.17
N TYR A 238 -0.30 14.76 24.94
CA TYR A 238 -0.27 13.38 25.45
C TYR A 238 -0.49 13.30 26.97
N THR A 239 0.11 14.20 27.75
CA THR A 239 -0.03 14.22 29.21
C THR A 239 -1.46 14.54 29.70
N LEU A 240 -2.33 15.04 28.82
CA LEU A 240 -3.74 15.29 29.12
C LEU A 240 -4.60 14.02 29.01
N PHE A 241 -4.06 12.95 28.42
CA PHE A 241 -4.74 11.69 28.21
C PHE A 241 -4.01 10.60 29.00
N ASP A 242 -4.59 10.17 30.13
CA ASP A 242 -3.98 9.11 30.95
C ASP A 242 -4.08 7.74 30.24
N PRO A 243 -2.96 7.01 30.06
CA PRO A 243 -2.95 5.65 29.52
C PRO A 243 -3.79 4.63 30.30
N GLU A 244 -4.04 4.83 31.60
CA GLU A 244 -4.91 3.95 32.40
C GLU A 244 -6.40 4.11 32.04
N ASP A 245 -6.82 5.33 31.68
CA ASP A 245 -8.20 5.69 31.31
C ASP A 245 -8.60 5.21 29.90
N ALA A 246 -7.59 4.97 29.06
CA ALA A 246 -7.71 4.50 27.68
C ALA A 246 -8.27 3.08 27.52
N LYS A 247 -8.26 2.25 28.58
CA LYS A 247 -8.71 0.85 28.55
C LYS A 247 -10.18 0.69 28.13
N LYS A 248 -10.99 1.75 28.13
CA LYS A 248 -12.42 1.71 27.78
C LYS A 248 -12.73 2.08 26.31
N PHE A 249 -11.79 2.68 25.58
CA PHE A 249 -11.99 3.27 24.24
C PHE A 249 -11.07 2.64 23.16
N GLN A 250 -10.72 1.35 23.34
CA GLN A 250 -9.54 0.65 22.82
C GLN A 250 -9.32 0.74 21.30
N LEU A 251 -8.23 1.41 20.92
CA LEU A 251 -7.25 0.85 20.00
C LEU A 251 -5.96 0.57 20.79
N GLY A 252 -5.50 1.51 21.63
CA GLY A 252 -4.37 1.29 22.54
C GLY A 252 -3.12 2.07 22.13
N THR A 253 -1.97 1.75 22.73
CA THR A 253 -0.67 2.32 22.33
C THR A 253 0.09 1.30 21.50
N PHE A 254 0.51 1.72 20.31
CA PHE A 254 1.25 0.89 19.37
C PHE A 254 2.60 1.51 19.06
N GLY A 255 3.57 0.65 18.80
CA GLY A 255 4.82 1.06 18.20
C GLY A 255 4.64 1.20 16.69
N ILE A 256 5.19 2.26 16.12
CA ILE A 256 5.35 2.42 14.68
C ILE A 256 6.82 2.57 14.36
N ILE A 257 7.26 1.90 13.30
CA ILE A 257 8.66 1.86 12.88
C ILE A 257 8.74 2.19 11.40
N SER A 258 9.73 2.98 11.04
CA SER A 258 10.16 3.24 9.68
C SER A 258 11.51 2.55 9.47
N VAL A 259 11.62 1.83 8.37
CA VAL A 259 12.81 1.06 8.00
C VAL A 259 13.58 1.83 6.93
N ASP A 260 14.91 1.75 6.98
CA ASP A 260 15.83 2.40 6.04
C ASP A 260 15.53 2.00 4.59
N GLY A 261 15.69 2.94 3.66
CA GLY A 261 15.38 2.77 2.23
C GLY A 261 14.09 3.48 1.78
N GLY A 262 13.34 4.06 2.72
CA GLY A 262 12.15 4.86 2.46
C GLY A 262 10.93 4.06 1.96
N VAL A 263 9.84 4.76 1.67
CA VAL A 263 8.48 4.18 1.52
C VAL A 263 8.35 2.97 0.59
N ARG A 264 9.16 2.87 -0.48
CA ARG A 264 8.98 1.87 -1.56
C ARG A 264 10.13 0.88 -1.74
N ASN A 265 11.32 1.11 -1.17
CA ASN A 265 12.55 0.49 -1.68
C ASN A 265 13.25 -0.47 -0.71
N ASN A 266 12.52 -1.22 0.12
CA ASN A 266 13.13 -2.00 1.21
C ASN A 266 12.23 -3.14 1.74
N LEU A 267 11.35 -3.73 0.92
CA LEU A 267 10.36 -4.72 1.39
C LEU A 267 11.00 -5.91 2.12
N GLU A 268 12.21 -6.32 1.72
CA GLU A 268 12.96 -7.40 2.37
C GLU A 268 13.52 -6.99 3.73
N ASP A 269 14.01 -5.76 3.86
CA ASP A 269 14.47 -5.20 5.14
C ASP A 269 13.30 -5.03 6.12
N ILE A 270 12.11 -4.65 5.63
CA ILE A 270 10.88 -4.58 6.45
C ILE A 270 10.57 -5.94 7.07
N LYS A 271 10.69 -7.03 6.29
CA LYS A 271 10.48 -8.40 6.77
C LYS A 271 11.56 -8.81 7.77
N GLU A 272 12.82 -8.45 7.51
CA GLU A 272 13.93 -8.74 8.41
C GLU A 272 13.75 -8.05 9.76
N VAL A 273 13.43 -6.76 9.76
CA VAL A 273 13.14 -5.97 10.97
C VAL A 273 11.95 -6.56 11.73
N GLY A 274 10.85 -6.90 11.03
CA GLY A 274 9.69 -7.55 11.62
C GLY A 274 10.06 -8.83 12.37
N LYS A 275 10.87 -9.70 11.74
CA LYS A 275 11.33 -10.94 12.36
C LYS A 275 12.21 -10.71 13.59
N GLN A 276 13.14 -9.75 13.52
CA GLN A 276 14.02 -9.41 14.65
C GLN A 276 13.22 -8.86 15.86
N LEU A 277 12.12 -8.15 15.61
CA LEU A 277 11.21 -7.67 16.65
C LEU A 277 10.48 -8.82 17.33
N GLU A 278 9.95 -9.78 16.56
CA GLU A 278 9.31 -10.97 17.11
C GLU A 278 10.28 -11.82 17.94
N GLU A 279 11.55 -11.94 17.52
CA GLU A 279 12.60 -12.63 18.28
C GLU A 279 12.92 -11.96 19.63
N LYS A 280 12.57 -10.67 19.78
CA LYS A 280 12.72 -9.88 21.01
C LYS A 280 11.41 -9.77 21.82
N ASP A 281 10.46 -10.67 21.61
CA ASP A 281 9.14 -10.69 22.25
C ASP A 281 8.27 -9.44 21.99
N VAL A 282 8.60 -8.65 20.96
CA VAL A 282 7.74 -7.54 20.49
C VAL A 282 6.70 -8.10 19.53
N THR A 283 5.41 -7.90 19.83
CA THR A 283 4.35 -8.41 18.96
C THR A 283 4.24 -7.54 17.72
N VAL A 284 4.53 -8.10 16.54
CA VAL A 284 4.29 -7.44 15.26
C VAL A 284 2.82 -7.60 14.90
N LEU A 285 2.13 -6.48 14.75
CA LEU A 285 0.70 -6.45 14.43
C LEU A 285 0.46 -6.29 12.93
N PHE A 286 1.37 -5.60 12.25
CA PHE A 286 1.25 -5.33 10.83
C PHE A 286 2.62 -5.08 10.19
N LEU A 287 2.80 -5.61 8.99
CA LEU A 287 3.91 -5.30 8.10
C LEU A 287 3.38 -4.75 6.77
N LYS A 288 3.91 -3.59 6.35
CA LYS A 288 3.62 -3.03 5.03
C LYS A 288 3.97 -4.00 3.91
N SER A 289 5.05 -4.76 4.08
CA SER A 289 5.52 -5.75 3.10
C SER A 289 4.45 -6.78 2.75
N ASP A 290 3.64 -7.20 3.72
CA ASP A 290 2.64 -8.25 3.52
C ASP A 290 1.51 -7.77 2.61
N VAL A 291 1.08 -6.51 2.77
CA VAL A 291 0.05 -5.92 1.91
C VAL A 291 0.56 -5.72 0.49
N ILE A 292 1.83 -5.34 0.33
CA ILE A 292 2.44 -5.19 -0.99
C ILE A 292 2.55 -6.54 -1.68
N GLU A 293 2.97 -7.59 -0.98
CA GLU A 293 3.04 -8.95 -1.52
C GLU A 293 1.67 -9.51 -1.91
N ILE A 294 0.62 -9.23 -1.13
CA ILE A 294 -0.76 -9.58 -1.49
C ILE A 294 -1.17 -8.88 -2.78
N ALA A 295 -0.86 -7.59 -2.93
CA ALA A 295 -1.18 -6.83 -4.13
C ALA A 295 -0.49 -7.39 -5.38
N GLU A 296 0.78 -7.77 -5.26
CA GLU A 296 1.54 -8.40 -6.34
C GLU A 296 1.00 -9.80 -6.67
N THR A 297 0.62 -10.58 -5.65
CA THR A 297 0.00 -11.89 -5.82
C THR A 297 -1.32 -11.78 -6.58
N VAL A 298 -2.16 -10.79 -6.24
CA VAL A 298 -3.41 -10.53 -6.97
C VAL A 298 -3.12 -10.21 -8.44
N GLY A 299 -2.16 -9.32 -8.72
CA GLY A 299 -1.74 -9.02 -10.09
C GLY A 299 -1.27 -10.25 -10.85
N SER A 300 -0.45 -11.09 -10.21
CA SER A 300 0.06 -12.34 -10.77
C SER A 300 -1.05 -13.37 -11.06
N ILE A 301 -2.08 -13.47 -10.20
CA ILE A 301 -3.25 -14.33 -10.44
C ILE A 301 -4.01 -13.87 -11.68
N PHE A 302 -4.24 -12.56 -11.86
CA PHE A 302 -4.89 -12.03 -13.06
C PHE A 302 -4.09 -12.41 -14.31
N VAL A 303 -2.78 -12.18 -14.31
CA VAL A 303 -1.89 -12.54 -15.42
C VAL A 303 -1.94 -14.04 -15.70
N THR A 304 -1.84 -14.88 -14.67
CA THR A 304 -1.85 -16.34 -14.79
C THR A 304 -3.16 -16.88 -15.35
N PHE A 305 -4.29 -16.36 -14.85
CA PHE A 305 -5.61 -16.73 -15.33
C PHE A 305 -5.73 -16.45 -16.82
N PHE A 306 -5.47 -15.21 -17.25
CA PHE A 306 -5.58 -14.85 -18.66
C PHE A 306 -4.52 -15.53 -19.55
N LEU A 307 -3.32 -15.81 -19.05
CA LEU A 307 -2.33 -16.61 -19.78
C LEU A 307 -2.83 -18.04 -20.01
N ALA A 308 -3.39 -18.68 -18.98
CA ALA A 308 -3.98 -20.01 -19.12
C ALA A 308 -5.09 -20.02 -20.17
N PHE A 309 -6.03 -19.07 -20.10
CA PHE A 309 -7.11 -18.96 -21.10
C PHE A 309 -6.59 -18.60 -22.50
N GLY A 310 -5.60 -17.71 -22.61
CA GLY A 310 -4.97 -17.35 -23.88
C GLY A 310 -4.23 -18.53 -24.54
N LEU A 311 -3.66 -19.44 -23.74
CA LEU A 311 -3.02 -20.68 -24.20
C LEU A 311 -4.04 -21.75 -24.59
N PHE A 312 -5.19 -21.85 -23.90
CA PHE A 312 -6.27 -22.77 -24.31
C PHE A 312 -6.84 -22.41 -25.69
N GLN A 313 -6.86 -21.12 -26.04
CA GLN A 313 -7.23 -20.65 -27.37
C GLN A 313 -6.28 -21.18 -28.47
N LEU A 314 -4.98 -21.39 -28.15
CA LEU A 314 -3.96 -21.88 -29.09
C LEU A 314 -4.01 -23.40 -29.29
N ALA A 315 -4.65 -24.15 -28.39
CA ALA A 315 -4.71 -25.61 -28.42
C ALA A 315 -5.95 -26.18 -29.15
N GLN A 316 -6.87 -25.33 -29.60
CA GLN A 316 -8.10 -25.75 -30.29
C GLN A 316 -8.09 -25.54 -31.83
N ASP A 317 -7.00 -25.02 -32.40
CA ASP A 317 -6.76 -24.91 -33.85
C ASP A 317 -5.65 -25.87 -34.31
#